data_AF-A0A1F6NK71-F1
#
_entry.id   AF-A0A1F6NK71-F1
#
_cell.length_a   1.000
_cell.length_b   1.000
_cell.length_c   1.000
_cell.angle_alpha   90.00
_cell.angle_beta   90.00
_cell.angle_gamma   90.00
#
_symmetry.space_group_name_H-M   'P 1'
#
loop_
_entity.id
_entity.type
_entity.pdbx_description
1 polymer ?
#
loop_
_entity_poly.entity_id
_entity_poly.type
_entity_poly.pdbx_seq_one_letter_code
_entity_poly.pdbx_strand_id
1 'polypeptide(L)'
;MLTPRQQQILAFVKQKTEATAKDIIDFLGITEPAVFRHLKILVESGKLAKTGTTPRVFYFINPQKITPTLPSLPAGQQTIIENNFFLITPQGNMLSGINAFARWCTDRNLDPVKTAPEYLATWNKYEEHKKDGLITGLNKFKSAFSTTYLDEIYYLDFYALERFGKTKLGWLLLYAKQTQNKKLMEQIGAIIKPKIDELIKTNNIDAVGYIPATVKRRVQFQKELERILHLPLPKINLVKTRNAVAIPQKSLSKLEDRIANARATIFVDDDQKHNNILLIDDAVGSGATLNETAKKIKDKGLATGKIIGLAITGSFKGFDVINEV
;
A
#
# COMPACT_ATOMS: atom_id res chain seq x y z
N MET A 1 -4.89 39.37 -6.36
CA MET A 1 -4.64 40.21 -5.16
C MET A 1 -5.51 39.72 -4.02
N LEU A 2 -5.03 39.81 -2.77
CA LEU A 2 -5.83 39.42 -1.59
C LEU A 2 -6.79 40.56 -1.23
N THR A 3 -8.02 40.22 -0.81
CA THR A 3 -8.96 41.19 -0.27
C THR A 3 -8.55 41.62 1.14
N PRO A 4 -9.02 42.79 1.65
CA PRO A 4 -8.75 43.22 3.01
C PRO A 4 -9.15 42.17 4.06
N ARG A 5 -10.29 41.49 3.86
CA ARG A 5 -10.75 40.41 4.73
C ARG A 5 -9.81 39.21 4.74
N GLN A 6 -9.25 38.84 3.58
CA GLN A 6 -8.26 37.76 3.49
C GLN A 6 -6.96 38.11 4.22
N GLN A 7 -6.52 39.37 4.15
CA GLN A 7 -5.35 39.84 4.91
C GLN A 7 -5.60 39.81 6.42
N GLN A 8 -6.80 40.22 6.87
CA GLN A 8 -7.20 40.14 8.28
C GLN A 8 -7.18 38.69 8.80
N ILE A 9 -7.69 37.73 8.02
CA ILE A 9 -7.63 36.30 8.39
C ILE A 9 -6.18 35.82 8.54
N LEU A 10 -5.31 36.16 7.59
CA LEU A 10 -3.91 35.75 7.66
C LEU A 10 -3.19 36.37 8.86
N ALA A 11 -3.45 37.64 9.18
CA ALA A 11 -2.90 38.29 10.35
C ALA A 11 -3.38 37.61 11.65
N PHE A 12 -4.67 37.31 11.75
CA PHE A 12 -5.28 36.65 12.90
C PHE A 12 -4.70 35.24 13.13
N VAL A 13 -4.66 34.41 12.07
CA VAL A 13 -4.10 33.05 12.16
C VAL A 13 -2.61 33.10 12.49
N LYS A 14 -1.85 34.06 11.94
CA LYS A 14 -0.43 34.24 12.26
C LYS A 14 -0.23 34.60 13.73
N GLN A 15 -1.10 35.43 14.31
CA GLN A 15 -1.03 35.81 15.72
C GLN A 15 -1.38 34.66 16.66
N LYS A 16 -2.43 33.89 16.37
CA LYS A 16 -2.84 32.73 17.18
C LYS A 16 -2.02 31.47 16.91
N THR A 17 -1.12 31.47 15.93
CA THR A 17 -0.45 30.27 15.36
C THR A 17 -1.40 29.37 14.58
N GLU A 18 -2.59 29.07 15.13
CA GLU A 18 -3.67 28.33 14.50
C GLU A 18 -5.05 28.86 14.93
N ALA A 19 -6.09 28.62 14.13
CA ALA A 19 -7.46 29.01 14.44
C ALA A 19 -8.49 28.05 13.84
N THR A 20 -9.65 27.90 14.48
CA THR A 20 -10.80 27.20 13.90
C THR A 20 -11.62 28.12 13.00
N ALA A 21 -12.51 27.55 12.18
CA ALA A 21 -13.47 28.38 11.44
C ALA A 21 -14.31 29.26 12.39
N LYS A 22 -14.69 28.72 13.56
CA LYS A 22 -15.45 29.45 14.58
C LYS A 22 -14.67 30.65 15.11
N ASP A 23 -13.39 30.47 15.46
CA ASP A 23 -12.53 31.59 15.91
C ASP A 23 -12.50 32.73 14.89
N ILE A 24 -12.46 32.40 13.60
CA ILE A 24 -12.37 33.37 12.51
C ILE A 24 -13.73 34.04 12.25
N ILE A 25 -14.83 33.30 12.38
CA ILE A 25 -16.19 33.84 12.32
C ILE A 25 -16.40 34.86 13.44
N ASP A 26 -16.08 34.48 14.68
CA ASP A 26 -16.23 35.31 15.86
C ASP A 26 -15.35 36.58 15.75
N PHE A 27 -14.13 36.45 15.21
CA PHE A 27 -13.22 37.58 15.01
C PHE A 27 -13.68 38.56 13.93
N LEU A 28 -14.15 38.07 12.78
CA LEU A 28 -14.51 38.93 11.65
C LEU A 28 -15.91 39.54 11.78
N GLY A 29 -16.79 38.92 12.56
CA GLY A 29 -18.19 39.33 12.71
C GLY A 29 -18.99 39.22 11.41
N ILE A 30 -18.66 38.27 10.52
CA ILE A 30 -19.35 38.05 9.25
C ILE A 30 -19.99 36.66 9.21
N THR A 31 -20.88 36.45 8.25
CA THR A 31 -21.62 35.19 8.11
C THR A 31 -20.68 34.00 7.83
N GLU A 32 -21.03 32.83 8.35
CA GLU A 32 -20.22 31.61 8.17
C GLU A 32 -19.93 31.30 6.69
N PRO A 33 -20.91 31.40 5.75
CA PRO A 33 -20.65 31.14 4.33
C PRO A 33 -19.60 32.08 3.72
N ALA A 34 -19.54 33.33 4.19
CA ALA A 34 -18.55 34.30 3.73
C ALA A 34 -17.14 33.94 4.23
N VAL A 35 -17.01 33.52 5.50
CA VAL A 35 -15.74 33.02 6.06
C VAL A 35 -15.26 31.79 5.31
N PHE A 36 -16.14 30.79 5.08
CA PHE A 36 -15.76 29.57 4.36
C PHE A 36 -15.31 29.86 2.92
N ARG A 37 -15.90 30.86 2.24
CA ARG A 37 -15.45 31.30 0.90
C ARG A 37 -14.03 31.87 0.95
N HIS A 38 -13.71 32.72 1.91
CA HIS A 38 -12.36 33.26 2.07
C HIS A 38 -11.34 32.19 2.46
N LEU A 39 -11.70 31.29 3.39
CA LEU A 39 -10.86 30.18 3.81
C LEU A 39 -10.55 29.23 2.65
N LYS A 40 -11.56 28.90 1.82
CA LYS A 40 -11.37 28.11 0.61
C LYS A 40 -10.32 28.73 -0.31
N ILE A 41 -10.45 30.02 -0.63
CA ILE A 41 -9.50 30.74 -1.49
C ILE A 41 -8.09 30.79 -0.86
N LEU A 42 -7.98 31.05 0.44
CA LEU A 42 -6.69 31.12 1.14
C LEU A 42 -5.98 29.76 1.22
N VAL A 43 -6.74 28.67 1.34
CA VAL A 43 -6.21 27.30 1.29
C VAL A 43 -5.82 26.92 -0.13
N GLU A 44 -6.65 27.21 -1.14
CA GLU A 44 -6.36 26.92 -2.55
C GLU A 44 -5.14 27.70 -3.06
N SER A 45 -4.99 28.96 -2.66
CA SER A 45 -3.82 29.79 -2.96
C SER A 45 -2.57 29.44 -2.13
N GLY A 46 -2.67 28.46 -1.22
CA GLY A 46 -1.56 27.96 -0.42
C GLY A 46 -1.05 28.92 0.66
N LYS A 47 -1.82 29.96 1.02
CA LYS A 47 -1.48 30.92 2.09
C LYS A 47 -1.85 30.37 3.47
N LEU A 48 -2.94 29.61 3.55
CA LEU A 48 -3.29 28.81 4.71
C LEU A 48 -3.17 27.32 4.39
N ALA A 49 -2.84 26.54 5.40
CA ALA A 49 -3.05 25.10 5.42
C ALA A 49 -4.21 24.79 6.39
N LYS A 50 -4.89 23.67 6.18
CA LYS A 50 -5.92 23.17 7.09
C LYS A 50 -5.65 21.72 7.49
N THR A 51 -6.00 21.35 8.72
CA THR A 51 -5.92 19.98 9.23
C THR A 51 -7.16 19.61 10.05
N GLY A 52 -7.44 18.32 10.17
CA GLY A 52 -8.60 17.78 10.86
C GLY A 52 -9.83 17.58 9.97
N THR A 53 -10.89 17.03 10.58
CA THR A 53 -12.18 16.74 9.94
C THR A 53 -13.30 17.38 10.73
N THR A 54 -14.36 17.83 10.05
CA THR A 54 -15.55 18.43 10.68
C THR A 54 -16.04 17.58 11.87
N PRO A 55 -16.34 18.20 13.02
CA PRO A 55 -16.39 19.65 13.29
C PRO A 55 -15.05 20.27 13.73
N ARG A 56 -13.97 19.49 13.86
CA ARG A 56 -12.67 19.95 14.38
C ARG A 56 -11.68 20.17 13.23
N VAL A 57 -11.72 21.36 12.66
CA VAL A 57 -10.81 21.81 11.59
C VAL A 57 -10.01 23.02 12.07
N PHE A 58 -8.70 22.93 11.93
CA PHE A 58 -7.76 24.01 12.26
C PHE A 58 -7.13 24.57 10.99
N TYR A 59 -6.91 25.88 10.97
CA TYR A 59 -6.24 26.62 9.93
C TYR A 59 -4.97 27.24 10.51
N PHE A 60 -3.86 27.14 9.80
CA PHE A 60 -2.57 27.67 10.21
C PHE A 60 -1.84 28.28 9.01
N ILE A 61 -0.89 29.18 9.26
CA ILE A 61 -0.05 29.73 8.20
C ILE A 61 0.71 28.59 7.56
N ASN A 62 0.59 28.46 6.24
CA ASN A 62 1.36 27.46 5.53
C ASN A 62 2.83 27.88 5.56
N PRO A 63 3.73 27.19 6.30
CA PRO A 63 5.15 27.48 6.23
C PRO A 63 5.56 27.34 4.78
N GLN A 64 6.31 28.31 4.26
CA GLN A 64 6.56 28.50 2.82
C GLN A 64 6.57 27.17 2.08
N LYS A 65 5.61 26.97 1.17
CA LYS A 65 5.74 25.92 0.15
C LYS A 65 7.05 26.23 -0.56
N ILE A 66 8.09 25.46 -0.28
CA ILE A 66 9.15 25.25 -1.25
C ILE A 66 8.40 24.63 -2.42
N THR A 67 8.02 25.43 -3.40
CA THR A 67 7.52 24.91 -4.67
C THR A 67 8.70 24.16 -5.25
N PRO A 68 8.68 22.83 -5.26
CA PRO A 68 9.80 22.09 -5.77
C PRO A 68 10.00 22.49 -7.23
N THR A 69 11.25 22.71 -7.65
CA THR A 69 11.55 22.85 -9.08
C THR A 69 11.12 21.55 -9.75
N LEU A 70 10.04 21.60 -10.53
CA LEU A 70 9.57 20.43 -11.25
C LEU A 70 10.57 20.11 -12.36
N PRO A 71 11.05 18.87 -12.46
CA PRO A 71 11.99 18.53 -13.51
C PRO A 71 11.26 18.56 -14.86
N SER A 72 11.85 19.26 -15.84
CA SER A 72 11.41 19.18 -17.23
C SER A 72 11.95 17.89 -17.83
N LEU A 73 11.06 16.94 -18.09
CA LEU A 73 11.40 15.62 -18.60
C LEU A 73 10.69 15.37 -19.93
N PRO A 74 11.25 14.52 -20.82
CA PRO A 74 10.54 14.03 -21.99
C PRO A 74 9.19 13.41 -21.59
N ALA A 75 8.17 13.58 -22.42
CA ALA A 75 6.79 13.19 -22.09
C ALA A 75 6.67 11.74 -21.59
N GLY A 76 7.34 10.78 -22.25
CA GLY A 76 7.33 9.37 -21.82
C GLY A 76 7.95 9.13 -20.44
N GLN A 77 9.04 9.82 -20.11
CA GLN A 77 9.68 9.73 -18.79
C GLN A 77 8.81 10.36 -17.70
N GLN A 78 8.16 11.48 -18.03
CA GLN A 78 7.21 12.13 -17.13
C GLN A 78 6.02 11.21 -16.83
N THR A 79 5.47 10.52 -17.83
CA THR A 79 4.38 9.55 -17.64
C THR A 79 4.76 8.42 -16.68
N ILE A 80 6.00 7.91 -16.76
CA ILE A 80 6.48 6.87 -15.84
C ILE A 80 6.45 7.37 -14.39
N ILE A 81 6.96 8.57 -14.14
CA ILE A 81 6.93 9.16 -12.78
C ILE A 81 5.48 9.42 -12.37
N GLU A 82 4.66 9.99 -13.24
CA GLU A 82 3.28 10.36 -12.96
C GLU A 82 2.44 9.16 -12.48
N ASN A 83 2.61 8.03 -13.13
CA ASN A 83 1.83 6.83 -12.86
C ASN A 83 2.31 6.06 -11.61
N ASN A 84 3.62 6.07 -11.36
CA ASN A 84 4.27 5.12 -10.45
C ASN A 84 4.85 5.74 -9.18
N PHE A 85 5.22 7.02 -9.20
CA PHE A 85 5.74 7.67 -8.01
C PHE A 85 4.59 8.08 -7.09
N PHE A 86 4.68 7.69 -5.82
CA PHE A 86 3.66 7.97 -4.82
C PHE A 86 4.32 8.23 -3.47
N LEU A 87 3.76 9.17 -2.72
CA LEU A 87 4.26 9.55 -1.41
C LEU A 87 3.08 9.88 -0.49
N ILE A 88 3.10 9.33 0.72
CA ILE A 88 2.26 9.82 1.80
C ILE A 88 3.14 10.62 2.75
N THR A 89 2.83 11.91 2.84
CA THR A 89 3.57 12.86 3.70
C THR A 89 3.33 12.56 5.18
N PRO A 90 4.19 13.03 6.10
CA PRO A 90 3.97 12.89 7.55
C PRO A 90 2.63 13.47 8.03
N GLN A 91 2.08 14.44 7.31
CA GLN A 91 0.78 15.05 7.58
C GLN A 91 -0.41 14.23 7.04
N GLY A 92 -0.16 13.06 6.42
CA GLY A 92 -1.19 12.19 5.86
C GLY A 92 -1.68 12.58 4.47
N ASN A 93 -1.07 13.58 3.82
CA ASN A 93 -1.41 13.93 2.44
C ASN A 93 -0.85 12.89 1.47
N MET A 94 -1.70 12.41 0.57
CA MET A 94 -1.33 11.54 -0.54
C MET A 94 -0.91 12.40 -1.73
N LEU A 95 0.33 12.25 -2.18
CA LEU A 95 0.87 12.89 -3.37
C LEU A 95 1.18 11.79 -4.38
N SER A 96 0.91 12.08 -5.66
CA SER A 96 1.30 11.23 -6.78
C SER A 96 2.17 12.00 -7.77
N GLY A 97 2.88 11.24 -8.59
CA GLY A 97 3.52 11.71 -9.79
C GLY A 97 4.65 12.69 -9.57
N ILE A 98 4.79 13.64 -10.49
CA ILE A 98 5.92 14.58 -10.50
C ILE A 98 5.97 15.43 -9.23
N ASN A 99 4.81 15.76 -8.66
CA ASN A 99 4.70 16.51 -7.42
C ASN A 99 5.19 15.69 -6.22
N ALA A 100 4.84 14.41 -6.16
CA ALA A 100 5.34 13.51 -5.12
C ALA A 100 6.85 13.30 -5.24
N PHE A 101 7.35 13.13 -6.46
CA PHE A 101 8.77 12.94 -6.73
C PHE A 101 9.59 14.18 -6.33
N ALA A 102 9.16 15.36 -6.76
CA ALA A 102 9.87 16.58 -6.45
C ALA A 102 9.84 16.89 -4.95
N ARG A 103 8.70 16.63 -4.27
CA ARG A 103 8.62 16.70 -2.81
C ARG A 103 9.58 15.73 -2.12
N TRP A 104 9.63 14.48 -2.57
CA TRP A 104 10.53 13.47 -2.02
C TRP A 104 12.01 13.86 -2.13
N CYS A 105 12.37 14.51 -3.25
CA CYS A 105 13.71 15.06 -3.48
C CYS A 105 13.99 16.24 -2.53
N THR A 106 13.07 17.20 -2.43
CA THR A 106 13.21 18.34 -1.51
C THR A 106 13.38 17.89 -0.06
N ASP A 107 12.58 16.92 0.40
CA ASP A 107 12.66 16.37 1.76
C ASP A 107 14.03 15.71 2.06
N ARG A 108 14.83 15.40 1.02
CA ARG A 108 16.14 14.74 1.12
C ARG A 108 17.29 15.63 0.66
N ASN A 109 17.05 16.92 0.43
CA ASN A 109 18.03 17.86 -0.11
C ASN A 109 18.64 17.39 -1.45
N LEU A 110 17.81 16.79 -2.31
CA LEU A 110 18.19 16.32 -3.65
C LEU A 110 17.61 17.23 -4.74
N ASP A 111 18.33 17.35 -5.85
CA ASP A 111 17.87 18.04 -7.06
C ASP A 111 16.95 17.12 -7.87
N PRO A 112 15.66 17.47 -8.07
CA PRO A 112 14.72 16.65 -8.84
C PRO A 112 15.16 16.40 -10.29
N VAL A 113 15.82 17.36 -10.93
CA VAL A 113 16.26 17.24 -12.33
C VAL A 113 17.35 16.19 -12.47
N LYS A 114 18.32 16.20 -11.55
CA LYS A 114 19.43 15.24 -11.54
C LYS A 114 19.01 13.86 -11.04
N THR A 115 18.01 13.81 -10.16
CA THR A 115 17.56 12.55 -9.53
C THR A 115 16.60 11.77 -10.44
N ALA A 116 15.86 12.44 -11.33
CA ALA A 116 14.87 11.79 -12.20
C ALA A 116 15.48 10.68 -13.10
N PRO A 117 16.63 10.88 -13.78
CA PRO A 117 17.28 9.81 -14.53
C PRO A 117 17.61 8.57 -13.69
N GLU A 118 18.05 8.77 -12.45
CA GLU A 118 18.36 7.65 -11.54
C GLU A 118 17.10 6.88 -11.12
N TYR A 119 15.99 7.59 -10.90
CA TYR A 119 14.70 6.96 -10.65
C TYR A 119 14.25 6.13 -11.84
N LEU A 120 14.34 6.67 -13.05
CA LEU A 120 13.93 5.98 -14.28
C LEU A 120 14.80 4.75 -14.55
N ALA A 121 16.11 4.85 -14.35
CA ALA A 121 17.01 3.71 -14.46
C ALA A 121 16.66 2.61 -13.44
N THR A 122 16.39 3.00 -12.18
CA THR A 122 15.96 2.06 -11.13
C THR A 122 14.60 1.45 -11.47
N TRP A 123 13.65 2.24 -11.96
CA TRP A 123 12.34 1.77 -12.37
C TRP A 123 12.46 0.72 -13.49
N ASN A 124 13.21 1.02 -14.55
CA ASN A 124 13.39 0.11 -15.68
C ASN A 124 14.05 -1.21 -15.26
N LYS A 125 15.10 -1.15 -14.43
CA LYS A 125 15.73 -2.35 -13.83
C LYS A 125 14.71 -3.26 -13.15
N TYR A 126 13.73 -2.70 -12.44
CA TYR A 126 12.71 -3.47 -11.73
C TYR A 126 11.57 -3.93 -12.65
N GLU A 127 11.20 -3.12 -13.65
CA GLU A 127 10.21 -3.51 -14.65
C GLU A 127 10.68 -4.68 -15.53
N GLU A 128 11.98 -4.84 -15.77
CA GLU A 128 12.52 -6.03 -16.47
C GLU A 128 12.18 -7.35 -15.77
N HIS A 129 11.94 -7.33 -14.46
CA HIS A 129 11.49 -8.50 -13.70
C HIS A 129 9.99 -8.77 -13.81
N LYS A 130 9.21 -7.84 -14.38
CA LYS A 130 7.77 -7.98 -14.61
C LYS A 130 7.51 -8.52 -16.00
N LYS A 131 6.91 -9.71 -16.08
CA LYS A 131 6.38 -10.28 -17.32
C LYS A 131 4.85 -10.21 -17.22
N ASP A 132 4.22 -9.56 -18.20
CA ASP A 132 2.77 -9.35 -18.21
C ASP A 132 2.24 -8.71 -16.91
N GLY A 133 3.04 -7.81 -16.34
CA GLY A 133 2.72 -7.13 -15.09
C GLY A 133 2.82 -7.98 -13.82
N LEU A 134 3.41 -9.17 -13.89
CA LEU A 134 3.66 -10.09 -12.78
C LEU A 134 5.16 -10.36 -12.58
N ILE A 135 5.58 -10.48 -11.33
CA ILE A 135 6.95 -10.83 -10.95
C ILE A 135 6.96 -12.29 -10.50
N THR A 136 7.82 -13.13 -11.07
CA THR A 136 7.99 -14.51 -10.59
C THR A 136 8.85 -14.56 -9.33
N GLY A 137 8.33 -15.18 -8.26
CA GLY A 137 9.02 -15.37 -7.00
C GLY A 137 9.62 -16.77 -6.81
N LEU A 138 9.46 -17.68 -7.78
CA LEU A 138 9.72 -19.11 -7.55
C LEU A 138 11.19 -19.41 -7.26
N ASN A 139 12.12 -18.73 -7.95
CA ASN A 139 13.55 -18.87 -7.71
C ASN A 139 13.93 -18.51 -6.26
N LYS A 140 13.24 -17.52 -5.68
CA LYS A 140 13.43 -17.11 -4.29
C LYS A 140 12.91 -18.15 -3.31
N PHE A 141 11.79 -18.81 -3.61
CA PHE A 141 11.28 -19.90 -2.77
C PHE A 141 12.22 -21.11 -2.81
N LYS A 142 12.75 -21.46 -3.98
CA LYS A 142 13.71 -22.57 -4.13
C LYS A 142 15.03 -22.33 -3.39
N SER A 143 15.50 -21.09 -3.28
CA SER A 143 16.68 -20.76 -2.48
C SER A 143 16.41 -20.66 -0.98
N ALA A 144 15.16 -20.35 -0.61
CA ALA A 144 14.73 -20.16 0.77
C ALA A 144 14.41 -21.46 1.50
N PHE A 145 13.78 -22.41 0.81
CA PHE A 145 13.21 -23.60 1.41
C PHE A 145 13.86 -24.85 0.83
N SER A 146 14.12 -25.84 1.68
CA SER A 146 14.55 -27.18 1.22
C SER A 146 13.51 -27.84 0.31
N THR A 147 12.22 -27.54 0.53
CA THR A 147 11.12 -28.02 -0.29
C THR A 147 10.11 -26.89 -0.51
N THR A 148 9.82 -26.63 -1.79
CA THR A 148 8.77 -25.69 -2.20
C THR A 148 7.52 -26.49 -2.57
N TYR A 149 6.39 -26.18 -1.94
CA TYR A 149 5.11 -26.85 -2.17
C TYR A 149 4.20 -26.08 -3.14
N LEU A 150 4.51 -24.81 -3.39
CA LEU A 150 3.88 -24.01 -4.45
C LEU A 150 4.45 -24.40 -5.80
N ASP A 151 3.59 -24.54 -6.80
CA ASP A 151 4.01 -24.83 -8.18
C ASP A 151 4.46 -23.53 -8.86
N GLU A 152 3.80 -22.41 -8.56
CA GLU A 152 4.12 -21.09 -9.05
C GLU A 152 3.91 -20.04 -7.95
N ILE A 153 4.63 -18.91 -8.02
CA ILE A 153 4.40 -17.77 -7.15
C ILE A 153 4.66 -16.45 -7.85
N TYR A 154 3.71 -15.53 -7.69
CA TYR A 154 3.71 -14.23 -8.34
C TYR A 154 3.60 -13.08 -7.35
N TYR A 155 4.21 -11.95 -7.69
CA TYR A 155 3.98 -10.66 -7.03
C TYR A 155 3.42 -9.66 -8.04
N LEU A 156 2.45 -8.85 -7.63
CA LEU A 156 1.89 -7.80 -8.50
C LEU A 156 2.81 -6.58 -8.60
N ASP A 157 3.60 -6.32 -7.56
CA ASP A 157 4.60 -5.26 -7.53
C ASP A 157 5.68 -5.55 -6.47
N PHE A 158 6.76 -4.79 -6.51
CA PHE A 158 7.73 -4.78 -5.43
C PHE A 158 7.20 -3.97 -4.25
N TYR A 159 7.58 -4.34 -3.03
CA TYR A 159 7.22 -3.55 -1.84
C TYR A 159 7.95 -2.20 -1.81
N ALA A 160 9.21 -2.19 -2.24
CA ALA A 160 10.06 -1.01 -2.30
C ALA A 160 11.13 -1.14 -3.39
N LEU A 161 11.53 0.00 -3.93
CA LEU A 161 12.70 0.21 -4.79
C LEU A 161 13.85 0.70 -3.92
N GLU A 162 15.07 0.24 -4.18
CA GLU A 162 16.31 0.55 -3.43
C GLU A 162 16.36 1.98 -2.85
N ARG A 163 16.85 2.95 -3.61
CA ARG A 163 17.05 4.33 -3.14
C ARG A 163 15.74 5.08 -2.89
N PHE A 164 14.68 4.71 -3.60
CA PHE A 164 13.45 5.50 -3.71
C PHE A 164 12.36 5.11 -2.71
N GLY A 165 12.53 4.01 -1.98
CA GLY A 165 11.60 3.56 -0.97
C GLY A 165 10.40 2.84 -1.56
N LYS A 166 9.25 2.90 -0.89
CA LYS A 166 8.07 2.10 -1.22
C LYS A 166 7.51 2.46 -2.59
N THR A 167 7.07 1.45 -3.34
CA THR A 167 6.30 1.67 -4.57
C THR A 167 4.90 2.20 -4.23
N LYS A 168 4.13 2.57 -5.25
CA LYS A 168 2.72 2.94 -5.09
C LYS A 168 1.91 1.88 -4.37
N LEU A 169 1.98 0.61 -4.79
CA LEU A 169 1.29 -0.47 -4.08
C LEU A 169 1.86 -0.71 -2.68
N GLY A 170 3.18 -0.59 -2.49
CA GLY A 170 3.81 -0.69 -1.17
C GLY A 170 3.28 0.36 -0.18
N TRP A 171 3.14 1.62 -0.62
CA TRP A 171 2.57 2.70 0.19
C TRP A 171 1.09 2.49 0.49
N LEU A 172 0.29 2.18 -0.53
CA LEU A 172 -1.13 1.94 -0.36
C LEU A 172 -1.37 0.79 0.62
N LEU A 173 -0.64 -0.32 0.47
CA LEU A 173 -0.77 -1.49 1.32
C LEU A 173 -0.41 -1.18 2.78
N LEU A 174 0.73 -0.51 3.01
CA LEU A 174 1.17 -0.10 4.35
C LEU A 174 0.06 0.68 5.06
N TYR A 175 -0.40 1.78 4.45
CA TYR A 175 -1.34 2.67 5.11
C TYR A 175 -2.76 2.12 5.16
N ALA A 176 -3.19 1.35 4.15
CA ALA A 176 -4.47 0.65 4.21
C ALA A 176 -4.54 -0.25 5.45
N LYS A 177 -3.45 -0.96 5.78
CA LYS A 177 -3.37 -1.84 6.95
C LYS A 177 -3.21 -1.11 8.27
N GLN A 178 -2.32 -0.13 8.34
CA GLN A 178 -2.05 0.61 9.58
C GLN A 178 -3.24 1.46 10.00
N THR A 179 -3.82 2.20 9.06
CA THR A 179 -4.95 3.11 9.33
C THR A 179 -6.31 2.44 9.22
N GLN A 180 -6.36 1.19 8.74
CA GLN A 180 -7.62 0.46 8.50
C GLN A 180 -8.55 1.20 7.53
N ASN A 181 -7.99 1.97 6.60
CA ASN A 181 -8.72 2.85 5.69
C ASN A 181 -9.27 2.08 4.49
N LYS A 182 -10.60 1.87 4.47
CA LYS A 182 -11.31 1.15 3.40
C LYS A 182 -11.15 1.78 2.02
N LYS A 183 -11.02 3.11 1.92
CA LYS A 183 -10.81 3.78 0.62
C LYS A 183 -9.48 3.39 -0.01
N LEU A 184 -8.42 3.25 0.80
CA LEU A 184 -7.14 2.75 0.30
C LEU A 184 -7.23 1.28 -0.10
N MET A 185 -8.00 0.46 0.63
CA MET A 185 -8.25 -0.93 0.26
C MET A 185 -8.99 -1.04 -1.07
N GLU A 186 -9.99 -0.19 -1.31
CA GLU A 186 -10.72 -0.11 -2.59
C GLU A 186 -9.81 0.32 -3.74
N GLN A 187 -8.93 1.29 -3.52
CA GLN A 187 -7.92 1.68 -4.51
C GLN A 187 -6.96 0.53 -4.85
N ILE A 188 -6.51 -0.22 -3.84
CA ILE A 188 -5.69 -1.42 -4.06
C ILE A 188 -6.47 -2.42 -4.92
N GLY A 189 -7.70 -2.75 -4.54
CA GLY A 189 -8.58 -3.66 -5.27
C GLY A 189 -8.74 -3.27 -6.74
N ALA A 190 -9.00 -1.99 -7.03
CA ALA A 190 -9.13 -1.49 -8.39
C ALA A 190 -7.85 -1.67 -9.22
N ILE A 191 -6.68 -1.52 -8.61
CA ILE A 191 -5.39 -1.69 -9.31
C ILE A 191 -5.10 -3.17 -9.59
N ILE A 192 -5.43 -4.07 -8.66
CA ILE A 192 -4.99 -5.46 -8.72
C ILE A 192 -5.99 -6.40 -9.36
N LYS A 193 -7.30 -6.09 -9.32
CA LYS A 193 -8.35 -6.99 -9.78
C LYS A 193 -8.16 -7.43 -11.25
N PRO A 194 -7.86 -6.55 -12.22
CA PRO A 194 -7.70 -6.97 -13.61
C PRO A 194 -6.58 -8.01 -13.79
N LYS A 195 -5.45 -7.83 -13.08
CA LYS A 195 -4.33 -8.77 -13.11
C LYS A 195 -4.68 -10.12 -12.46
N ILE A 196 -5.48 -10.10 -11.39
CA ILE A 196 -5.95 -11.31 -10.73
C ILE A 196 -6.91 -12.08 -11.64
N ASP A 197 -7.86 -11.38 -12.27
CA ASP A 197 -8.81 -11.99 -13.20
C ASP A 197 -8.08 -12.63 -14.39
N GLU A 198 -7.05 -11.96 -14.93
CA GLU A 198 -6.19 -12.50 -15.99
C GLU A 198 -5.41 -13.73 -15.52
N LEU A 199 -4.79 -13.68 -14.33
CA LEU A 199 -4.06 -14.80 -13.77
C LEU A 199 -4.97 -16.03 -13.58
N ILE A 200 -6.19 -15.82 -13.08
CA ILE A 200 -7.22 -16.86 -12.91
C ILE A 200 -7.54 -17.53 -14.24
N LYS A 201 -7.78 -16.72 -15.27
CA LYS A 201 -8.10 -17.22 -16.61
C LYS A 201 -6.94 -18.00 -17.22
N THR A 202 -5.74 -17.43 -17.21
CA THR A 202 -4.56 -18.02 -17.85
C THR A 202 -4.15 -19.35 -17.20
N ASN A 203 -4.36 -19.49 -15.89
CA ASN A 203 -4.02 -20.71 -15.15
C ASN A 203 -5.20 -21.65 -14.89
N ASN A 204 -6.39 -21.35 -15.43
CA ASN A 204 -7.61 -22.12 -15.21
C ASN A 204 -7.84 -22.39 -13.70
N ILE A 205 -7.74 -21.34 -12.89
CA ILE A 205 -7.93 -21.42 -11.44
C ILE A 205 -9.41 -21.65 -11.14
N ASP A 206 -9.70 -22.66 -10.32
CA ASP A 206 -11.07 -23.06 -9.96
C ASP A 206 -11.37 -22.90 -8.46
N ALA A 207 -10.38 -22.54 -7.63
CA ALA A 207 -10.60 -22.15 -6.24
C ALA A 207 -9.61 -21.10 -5.75
N VAL A 208 -10.03 -20.30 -4.77
CA VAL A 208 -9.21 -19.24 -4.17
C VAL A 208 -9.15 -19.35 -2.64
N GLY A 209 -7.97 -19.20 -2.07
CA GLY A 209 -7.75 -19.10 -0.62
C GLY A 209 -7.14 -17.76 -0.25
N TYR A 210 -7.74 -17.04 0.69
CA TYR A 210 -7.17 -15.79 1.23
C TYR A 210 -6.39 -16.11 2.50
N ILE A 211 -5.11 -15.75 2.53
CA ILE A 211 -4.27 -16.03 3.70
C ILE A 211 -4.79 -15.25 4.92
N PRO A 212 -5.09 -15.92 6.04
CA PRO A 212 -5.70 -15.28 7.19
C PRO A 212 -4.71 -14.35 7.92
N ALA A 213 -5.20 -13.17 8.31
CA ALA A 213 -4.41 -12.16 8.99
C ALA A 213 -3.98 -12.60 10.41
N THR A 214 -2.73 -12.28 10.78
CA THR A 214 -2.18 -12.62 12.11
C THR A 214 -2.55 -11.63 13.20
N VAL A 215 -2.62 -10.33 12.87
CA VAL A 215 -2.79 -9.25 13.85
C VAL A 215 -4.27 -8.89 14.00
N LYS A 216 -4.74 -8.75 15.24
CA LYS A 216 -6.11 -8.29 15.54
C LYS A 216 -6.27 -6.84 15.08
N ARG A 217 -7.18 -6.61 14.14
CA ARG A 217 -7.62 -5.29 13.67
C ARG A 217 -9.15 -5.28 13.60
N ARG A 218 -9.75 -4.10 13.78
CA ARG A 218 -11.21 -3.90 13.62
C ARG A 218 -11.63 -4.18 12.19
N VAL A 219 -10.84 -3.70 11.22
CA VAL A 219 -10.99 -3.98 9.80
C VAL A 219 -9.79 -4.83 9.35
N GLN A 220 -10.08 -6.05 8.92
CA GLN A 220 -9.05 -6.98 8.44
C GLN A 220 -8.87 -6.81 6.94
N PHE A 221 -7.66 -6.45 6.51
CA PHE A 221 -7.34 -6.18 5.10
C PHE A 221 -7.76 -7.35 4.19
N GLN A 222 -7.45 -8.59 4.56
CA GLN A 222 -7.75 -9.77 3.74
C GLN A 222 -9.25 -10.00 3.55
N LYS A 223 -10.06 -9.73 4.58
CA LYS A 223 -11.53 -9.82 4.48
C LYS A 223 -12.11 -8.73 3.60
N GLU A 224 -11.59 -7.50 3.69
CA GLU A 224 -12.01 -6.42 2.81
C GLU A 224 -11.55 -6.68 1.38
N LEU A 225 -10.34 -7.19 1.19
CA LEU A 225 -9.82 -7.55 -0.13
C LEU A 225 -10.69 -8.61 -0.79
N GLU A 226 -11.05 -9.67 -0.08
CA GLU A 226 -11.99 -10.70 -0.53
C GLU A 226 -13.33 -10.08 -0.97
N ARG A 227 -13.90 -9.18 -0.16
CA ARG A 227 -15.14 -8.47 -0.48
C ARG A 227 -15.01 -7.58 -1.72
N ILE A 228 -13.90 -6.86 -1.85
CA ILE A 228 -13.66 -5.91 -2.95
C ILE A 228 -13.39 -6.65 -4.26
N LEU A 229 -12.62 -7.74 -4.23
CA LEU A 229 -12.32 -8.53 -5.42
C LEU A 229 -13.54 -9.32 -5.89
N HIS A 230 -14.38 -9.79 -4.96
CA HIS A 230 -15.62 -10.52 -5.25
C HIS A 230 -15.44 -11.58 -6.36
N LEU A 231 -14.42 -12.42 -6.21
CA LEU A 231 -14.10 -13.44 -7.21
C LEU A 231 -15.20 -14.51 -7.23
N PRO A 232 -15.74 -14.90 -8.41
CA PRO A 232 -16.81 -15.88 -8.54
C PRO A 232 -16.26 -17.32 -8.49
N LEU A 233 -15.41 -17.61 -7.51
CA LEU A 233 -14.77 -18.92 -7.32
C LEU A 233 -15.09 -19.48 -5.93
N PRO A 234 -15.21 -20.82 -5.80
CA PRO A 234 -15.15 -21.50 -4.51
C PRO A 234 -13.98 -21.01 -3.66
N LYS A 235 -14.24 -20.89 -2.36
CA LYS A 235 -13.26 -20.40 -1.40
C LYS A 235 -12.74 -21.55 -0.57
N ILE A 236 -11.42 -21.67 -0.51
CA ILE A 236 -10.77 -22.57 0.44
C ILE A 236 -10.78 -21.91 1.80
N ASN A 237 -11.39 -22.58 2.77
CA ASN A 237 -11.49 -22.06 4.12
C ASN A 237 -10.14 -22.22 4.86
N LEU A 238 -9.43 -21.09 5.02
CA LEU A 238 -8.16 -21.01 5.71
C LEU A 238 -8.35 -20.34 7.08
N VAL A 239 -8.07 -21.08 8.15
CA VAL A 239 -8.30 -20.65 9.53
C VAL A 239 -6.97 -20.44 10.23
N LYS A 240 -6.87 -19.36 11.02
CA LYS A 240 -5.71 -19.14 11.89
C LYS A 240 -6.09 -19.32 13.35
N THR A 241 -5.54 -20.34 14.01
CA THR A 241 -5.74 -20.58 15.44
C THR A 241 -4.80 -19.69 16.27
N ARG A 242 -5.15 -19.49 17.54
CA ARG A 242 -4.34 -18.72 18.49
C ARG A 242 -3.94 -19.60 19.65
N ASN A 243 -2.65 -19.58 19.97
CA ASN A 243 -2.15 -20.02 21.27
C ASN A 243 -2.38 -18.91 22.31
N ALA A 244 -2.22 -19.23 23.60
CA ALA A 244 -2.43 -18.30 24.72
C ALA A 244 -1.70 -16.95 24.54
N VAL A 245 -0.52 -16.97 23.90
CA VAL A 245 0.20 -15.76 23.45
C VAL A 245 0.25 -15.74 21.92
N ALA A 246 -0.41 -14.74 21.33
CA ALA A 246 -0.41 -14.56 19.87
C ALA A 246 0.85 -13.81 19.43
N ILE A 247 1.86 -14.53 18.95
CA ILE A 247 3.09 -13.93 18.40
C ILE A 247 2.87 -13.60 16.92
N PRO A 248 2.98 -12.32 16.50
CA PRO A 248 2.93 -11.96 15.10
C PRO A 248 4.10 -12.56 14.33
N GLN A 249 3.83 -13.31 13.27
CA GLN A 249 4.89 -13.92 12.45
C GLN A 249 5.88 -12.90 11.88
N LYS A 250 5.44 -11.65 11.67
CA LYS A 250 6.31 -10.57 11.18
C LYS A 250 7.37 -10.14 12.20
N SER A 251 7.17 -10.37 13.50
CA SER A 251 8.15 -10.02 14.54
C SER A 251 9.25 -11.08 14.71
N LEU A 252 9.14 -12.24 14.05
CA LEU A 252 10.15 -13.30 14.09
C LEU A 252 11.26 -13.00 13.09
N SER A 253 12.53 -12.97 13.48
CA SER A 253 13.63 -12.67 12.56
C SER A 253 14.09 -13.87 11.73
N LYS A 254 14.05 -15.09 12.30
CA LYS A 254 14.53 -16.32 11.64
C LYS A 254 13.48 -16.97 10.75
N LEU A 255 13.90 -17.57 9.65
CA LEU A 255 13.02 -18.25 8.69
C LEU A 255 12.37 -19.49 9.33
N GLU A 256 13.14 -20.26 10.07
CA GLU A 256 12.74 -21.50 10.73
C GLU A 256 11.63 -21.24 11.74
N ASP A 257 11.77 -20.17 12.55
CA ASP A 257 10.74 -19.73 13.50
C ASP A 257 9.44 -19.34 12.77
N ARG A 258 9.55 -18.67 11.62
CA ARG A 258 8.39 -18.31 10.79
C ARG A 258 7.71 -19.52 10.18
N ILE A 259 8.46 -20.55 9.79
CA ILE A 259 7.94 -21.83 9.29
C ILE A 259 7.21 -22.55 10.43
N ALA A 260 7.85 -22.70 11.59
CA ALA A 260 7.26 -23.34 12.76
C ALA A 260 5.96 -22.63 13.20
N ASN A 261 5.96 -21.29 13.20
CA ASN A 261 4.78 -20.50 13.49
C ASN A 261 3.64 -20.72 12.47
N ALA A 262 3.94 -20.68 11.17
CA ALA A 262 2.93 -20.92 10.13
C ALA A 262 2.33 -22.33 10.25
N ARG A 263 3.20 -23.33 10.46
CA ARG A 263 2.80 -24.72 10.68
C ARG A 263 1.88 -24.89 11.89
N ALA A 264 2.16 -24.21 12.99
CA ALA A 264 1.39 -24.34 14.23
C ALA A 264 0.08 -23.54 14.22
N THR A 265 -0.04 -22.50 13.40
CA THR A 265 -1.15 -21.52 13.54
C THR A 265 -2.10 -21.48 12.36
N ILE A 266 -1.72 -21.91 11.15
CA ILE A 266 -2.58 -21.83 9.96
C ILE A 266 -3.10 -23.21 9.61
N PHE A 267 -4.40 -23.37 9.45
CA PHE A 267 -5.06 -24.64 9.15
C PHE A 267 -5.95 -24.49 7.92
N VAL A 268 -6.05 -25.58 7.17
CA VAL A 268 -6.98 -25.70 6.05
C VAL A 268 -8.19 -26.44 6.58
N ASP A 269 -9.31 -25.75 6.73
CA ASP A 269 -10.56 -26.27 7.28
C ASP A 269 -11.56 -26.47 6.13
N ASP A 270 -11.16 -27.34 5.22
CA ASP A 270 -11.85 -27.64 3.98
C ASP A 270 -11.62 -29.12 3.62
N ASP A 271 -12.59 -29.67 2.90
CA ASP A 271 -12.63 -31.06 2.43
C ASP A 271 -12.92 -31.14 0.92
N GLN A 272 -13.23 -30.01 0.26
CA GLN A 272 -13.51 -29.98 -1.17
C GLN A 272 -12.21 -30.08 -1.98
N LYS A 273 -12.26 -30.92 -3.02
CA LYS A 273 -11.15 -31.05 -3.98
C LYS A 273 -11.32 -30.05 -5.10
N HIS A 274 -10.21 -29.43 -5.47
CA HIS A 274 -10.11 -28.45 -6.54
C HIS A 274 -8.92 -28.80 -7.44
N ASN A 275 -8.97 -28.35 -8.69
CA ASN A 275 -7.90 -28.59 -9.63
C ASN A 275 -6.75 -27.61 -9.42
N ASN A 276 -6.96 -26.34 -9.73
CA ASN A 276 -5.94 -25.29 -9.65
C ASN A 276 -6.34 -24.23 -8.62
N ILE A 277 -5.53 -24.11 -7.58
CA ILE A 277 -5.81 -23.29 -6.42
C ILE A 277 -4.95 -22.03 -6.46
N LEU A 278 -5.57 -20.87 -6.25
CA LEU A 278 -4.88 -19.60 -6.03
C LEU A 278 -4.87 -19.21 -4.56
N LEU A 279 -3.68 -19.04 -3.97
CA LEU A 279 -3.51 -18.50 -2.63
C LEU A 279 -3.11 -17.03 -2.69
N ILE A 280 -3.91 -16.14 -2.09
CA ILE A 280 -3.68 -14.69 -2.10
C ILE A 280 -3.21 -14.21 -0.73
N ASP A 281 -2.05 -13.58 -0.68
CA ASP A 281 -1.50 -12.90 0.49
C ASP A 281 -1.26 -11.40 0.26
N ASP A 282 -1.10 -10.65 1.34
CA ASP A 282 -0.92 -9.20 1.28
C ASP A 282 0.51 -8.84 0.85
N ALA A 283 1.51 -9.44 1.49
CA ALA A 283 2.91 -9.22 1.18
C ALA A 283 3.75 -10.45 1.50
N VAL A 284 4.64 -10.81 0.58
CA VAL A 284 5.59 -11.90 0.79
C VAL A 284 6.94 -11.32 1.24
N GLY A 285 7.14 -11.41 2.55
CA GLY A 285 8.47 -11.46 3.17
C GLY A 285 9.03 -12.86 2.95
N SER A 286 9.24 -13.62 4.04
CA SER A 286 9.82 -14.99 4.02
C SER A 286 9.10 -16.03 3.16
N GLY A 287 7.82 -15.83 2.82
CA GLY A 287 7.04 -16.82 2.06
C GLY A 287 6.59 -18.07 2.84
N ALA A 288 6.99 -18.19 4.11
CA ALA A 288 6.72 -19.37 4.94
C ALA A 288 5.22 -19.70 5.05
N THR A 289 4.39 -18.67 5.14
CA THR A 289 2.93 -18.81 5.22
C THR A 289 2.33 -19.47 3.99
N LEU A 290 2.65 -18.97 2.80
CA LEU A 290 2.15 -19.53 1.55
C LEU A 290 2.66 -20.96 1.36
N ASN A 291 3.95 -21.20 1.64
CA ASN A 291 4.56 -22.52 1.45
C ASN A 291 3.95 -23.59 2.39
N GLU A 292 3.80 -23.28 3.68
CA GLU A 292 3.19 -24.21 4.64
C GLU A 292 1.69 -24.40 4.39
N THR A 293 0.99 -23.37 3.92
CA THR A 293 -0.43 -23.51 3.52
C THR A 293 -0.55 -24.44 2.32
N ALA A 294 0.27 -24.25 1.28
CA ALA A 294 0.30 -25.12 0.11
C ALA A 294 0.65 -26.58 0.49
N LYS A 295 1.62 -26.77 1.39
CA LYS A 295 1.93 -28.09 1.96
C LYS A 295 0.69 -28.76 2.54
N LYS A 296 -0.05 -28.07 3.41
CA LYS A 296 -1.24 -28.62 4.06
C LYS A 296 -2.37 -28.96 3.08
N ILE A 297 -2.54 -28.16 2.03
CA ILE A 297 -3.50 -28.44 0.96
C ILE A 297 -3.10 -29.72 0.20
N LYS A 298 -1.80 -29.87 -0.14
CA LYS A 298 -1.28 -31.08 -0.81
C LYS A 298 -1.38 -32.31 0.07
N ASP A 299 -1.00 -32.21 1.34
CA ASP A 299 -1.05 -33.31 2.31
C ASP A 299 -2.49 -33.82 2.53
N LYS A 300 -3.49 -32.95 2.44
CA LYS A 300 -4.91 -33.31 2.50
C LYS A 300 -5.49 -33.82 1.16
N GLY A 301 -4.73 -33.76 0.07
CA GLY A 301 -5.20 -34.15 -1.26
C GLY A 301 -6.34 -33.27 -1.80
N LEU A 302 -6.38 -31.99 -1.39
CA LEU A 302 -7.39 -31.02 -1.83
C LEU A 302 -7.06 -30.41 -3.20
N ALA A 303 -5.80 -30.50 -3.64
CA ALA A 303 -5.37 -30.05 -4.96
C ALA A 303 -5.07 -31.25 -5.86
N THR A 304 -5.67 -31.32 -7.05
CA THR A 304 -5.30 -32.31 -8.08
C THR A 304 -4.35 -31.74 -9.13
N GLY A 305 -4.32 -30.43 -9.30
CA GLY A 305 -3.47 -29.69 -10.22
C GLY A 305 -2.47 -28.79 -9.49
N LYS A 306 -2.36 -27.53 -9.92
CA LYS A 306 -1.38 -26.57 -9.42
C LYS A 306 -1.87 -25.82 -8.18
N ILE A 307 -0.95 -25.50 -7.28
CA ILE A 307 -1.14 -24.49 -6.23
C ILE A 307 -0.27 -23.28 -6.56
N ILE A 308 -0.93 -22.16 -6.83
CA ILE A 308 -0.30 -20.90 -7.26
C ILE A 308 -0.39 -19.90 -6.11
N GLY A 309 0.74 -19.32 -5.72
CA GLY A 309 0.79 -18.22 -4.76
C GLY A 309 0.74 -16.86 -5.46
N LEU A 310 0.02 -15.92 -4.88
CA LEU A 310 0.01 -14.52 -5.30
C LEU A 310 0.15 -13.61 -4.09
N ALA A 311 1.03 -12.61 -4.19
CA ALA A 311 1.09 -11.52 -3.22
C ALA A 311 0.93 -10.17 -3.90
N ILE A 312 0.31 -9.22 -3.20
CA ILE A 312 0.19 -7.85 -3.73
C ILE A 312 1.57 -7.21 -3.85
N THR A 313 2.43 -7.43 -2.84
CA THR A 313 3.82 -6.96 -2.89
C THR A 313 4.81 -8.04 -2.47
N GLY A 314 6.00 -8.02 -3.07
CA GLY A 314 7.13 -8.89 -2.70
C GLY A 314 8.43 -8.10 -2.52
N SER A 315 9.39 -8.63 -1.74
CA SER A 315 10.71 -8.01 -1.61
C SER A 315 11.66 -8.43 -2.75
N PHE A 316 12.39 -7.46 -3.31
CA PHE A 316 13.43 -7.69 -4.32
C PHE A 316 14.70 -8.29 -3.71
N LYS A 317 15.21 -7.70 -2.62
CA LYS A 317 16.33 -8.24 -1.85
C LYS A 317 15.86 -9.43 -1.02
N GLY A 318 16.70 -10.48 -0.93
CA GLY A 318 16.47 -11.68 -0.14
C GLY A 318 15.87 -11.32 1.21
N PHE A 319 14.80 -12.01 1.61
CA PHE A 319 13.83 -11.65 2.65
C PHE A 319 14.23 -10.52 3.62
N ASP A 320 14.24 -9.29 3.12
CA ASP A 320 14.21 -8.14 4.01
C ASP A 320 12.90 -8.26 4.76
N VAL A 321 13.01 -8.48 6.07
CA VAL A 321 11.86 -8.56 6.94
C VAL A 321 11.10 -7.25 6.77
N ILE A 322 9.91 -7.33 6.16
CA ILE A 322 8.95 -6.24 6.14
C ILE A 322 8.50 -6.07 7.60
N ASN A 323 9.28 -5.30 8.36
CA ASN A 323 9.02 -4.88 9.74
C ASN A 323 7.96 -3.79 9.69
N GLU A 324 6.71 -4.21 9.55
CA GLU A 324 5.54 -3.36 9.77
C GLU A 324 4.85 -3.87 11.02
N VAL A 325 4.99 -3.11 12.12
CA VAL A 325 4.13 -3.22 13.30
C VAL A 325 2.76 -2.62 12.96
#